data_AF-A0A024FJ15-F1
#
_entry.id   AF-A0A024FJ15-F1
#
_cell.length_a   1.000
_cell.length_b   1.000
_cell.length_c   1.000
_cell.angle_alpha   90.00
_cell.angle_beta   90.00
_cell.angle_gamma   90.00
#
_symmetry.space_group_name_H-M   'P 1'
#
loop_
_entity.id
_entity.type
_entity.pdbx_description
1 polymer ?
#
loop_
_entity_poly.entity_id
_entity_poly.type
_entity_poly.pdbx_seq_one_letter_code
_entity_poly.pdbx_strand_id
1 'polypeptide(L)'
;MKKIIFLLIIVLSSCSRPLYIKDRHFNCIQKEYEMDSDLKELIYESLKRATVTQKDIPDYQLLWKKHRIYVLNEYQTDKTDFVSIEDWNESLSFLNPNDIPNKIESVSYCLKSKEELQNIADRTWEDFLHISFSLIKIEGNKATVKIDNSWVVSKHNKKRYI
;
A
#
# COMPACT_ATOMS: atom_id res chain seq x y z
N MET A 1 -42.68 -13.55 25.27
CA MET A 1 -42.30 -12.35 24.49
C MET A 1 -40.87 -11.86 24.75
N LYS A 2 -40.35 -11.86 25.99
CA LYS A 2 -38.98 -11.37 26.30
C LYS A 2 -37.81 -12.15 25.64
N LYS A 3 -37.99 -13.45 25.34
CA LYS A 3 -36.94 -14.29 24.72
C LYS A 3 -36.71 -14.03 23.21
N ILE A 4 -37.71 -13.50 22.50
CA ILE A 4 -37.61 -13.19 21.06
C ILE A 4 -36.82 -11.90 20.83
N ILE A 5 -36.97 -10.92 21.73
CA ILE A 5 -36.27 -9.63 21.67
C ILE A 5 -34.75 -9.81 21.83
N PHE A 6 -34.32 -10.75 22.68
CA PHE A 6 -32.89 -11.03 22.88
C PHE A 6 -32.23 -11.68 21.66
N LEU A 7 -32.98 -12.51 20.91
CA LEU A 7 -32.50 -13.12 19.68
C LEU A 7 -32.32 -12.07 18.55
N LEU A 8 -33.23 -11.10 18.46
CA LEU A 8 -33.16 -10.00 17.50
C LEU A 8 -31.94 -9.08 17.74
N ILE A 9 -31.56 -8.84 18.99
CA ILE A 9 -30.36 -8.03 19.32
C ILE A 9 -29.07 -8.74 18.87
N ILE A 10 -28.99 -10.07 19.02
CA ILE A 10 -27.83 -10.85 18.58
C ILE A 10 -27.74 -10.86 17.04
N VAL A 11 -28.87 -11.00 16.33
CA VAL A 11 -28.91 -11.01 14.85
C VAL A 11 -28.67 -9.61 14.25
N LEU A 12 -29.01 -8.53 14.97
CA LEU A 12 -28.67 -7.16 14.54
C LEU A 12 -27.21 -6.79 14.83
N SER A 13 -26.60 -7.36 15.88
CA SER A 13 -25.18 -7.14 16.20
C SER A 13 -24.21 -7.92 15.29
N SER A 14 -24.68 -8.96 14.60
CA SER A 14 -23.87 -9.74 13.64
C SER A 14 -23.77 -9.09 12.25
N CYS A 15 -24.43 -7.96 12.00
CA CYS A 15 -24.18 -7.10 10.82
C CYS A 15 -23.21 -5.94 11.07
N SER A 16 -22.78 -5.71 12.31
CA SER A 16 -21.73 -4.73 12.60
C SER A 16 -20.35 -5.34 12.35
N ARG A 17 -19.70 -4.86 11.27
CA ARG A 17 -18.31 -5.17 10.92
C ARG A 17 -17.43 -5.16 12.18
N PRO A 18 -16.55 -6.15 12.41
CA PRO A 18 -15.67 -6.12 13.56
C PRO A 18 -14.76 -4.88 13.48
N LEU A 19 -14.93 -3.95 14.42
CA LEU A 19 -14.10 -2.74 14.55
C LEU A 19 -12.60 -3.07 14.73
N TYR A 20 -12.27 -4.32 15.08
CA TYR A 20 -10.93 -4.78 15.43
C TYR A 20 -10.09 -5.37 14.27
N ILE A 21 -10.64 -5.47 13.06
CA ILE A 21 -9.90 -6.04 11.91
C ILE A 21 -8.79 -5.11 11.39
N LYS A 22 -8.83 -3.82 11.71
CA LYS A 22 -8.01 -2.81 11.01
C LYS A 22 -6.50 -2.87 11.27
N ASP A 23 -6.04 -3.49 12.37
CA ASP A 23 -4.59 -3.50 12.73
C ASP A 23 -3.88 -4.80 12.35
N ARG A 24 -4.59 -5.93 12.27
CA ARG A 24 -3.98 -7.23 11.96
C ARG A 24 -3.39 -7.32 10.55
N HIS A 25 -3.85 -6.49 9.63
CA HIS A 25 -3.44 -6.52 8.22
C HIS A 25 -2.21 -5.65 7.91
N PHE A 26 -1.80 -4.78 8.84
CA PHE A 26 -0.52 -4.08 8.77
C PHE A 26 0.57 -4.91 9.45
N ASN A 27 0.78 -6.13 8.95
CA ASN A 27 1.83 -7.01 9.42
C ASN A 27 2.97 -7.02 8.40
N CYS A 28 4.12 -6.49 8.81
CA CYS A 28 5.30 -6.31 7.99
C CYS A 28 6.43 -7.16 8.57
N ILE A 29 7.24 -7.72 7.67
CA ILE A 29 8.42 -8.46 8.06
C ILE A 29 9.35 -7.48 8.81
N GLN A 30 9.55 -7.73 10.11
CA GLN A 30 10.53 -7.00 10.90
C GLN A 30 11.92 -7.42 10.47
N LYS A 31 12.78 -6.46 10.17
CA LYS A 31 14.11 -6.68 9.62
C LYS A 31 15.03 -5.53 10.02
N GLU A 32 16.32 -5.81 10.03
CA GLU A 32 17.35 -4.81 10.16
C GLU A 32 17.58 -4.19 8.77
N TYR A 33 17.34 -2.89 8.66
CA TYR A 33 17.53 -2.15 7.41
C TYR A 33 18.89 -1.49 7.43
N GLU A 34 19.75 -1.86 6.48
CA GLU A 34 21.05 -1.25 6.25
C GLU A 34 21.06 -0.57 4.88
N MET A 35 21.54 0.68 4.85
CA MET A 35 21.65 1.50 3.65
C MET A 35 23.02 1.24 2.99
N ASP A 36 23.08 0.16 2.22
CA ASP A 36 24.31 -0.42 1.64
C ASP A 36 24.37 -0.33 0.10
N SER A 37 23.39 0.32 -0.53
CA SER A 37 23.25 0.37 -1.99
C SER A 37 22.51 1.62 -2.45
N ASP A 38 22.87 2.08 -3.66
CA ASP A 38 22.24 3.23 -4.33
C ASP A 38 20.73 3.05 -4.47
N LEU A 39 20.27 1.81 -4.72
CA LEU A 39 18.85 1.48 -4.78
C LEU A 39 18.14 1.79 -3.46
N LYS A 40 18.73 1.36 -2.34
CA LYS A 40 18.15 1.58 -1.01
C LYS A 40 18.15 3.05 -0.62
N GLU A 41 19.24 3.78 -0.91
CA GLU A 41 19.31 5.23 -0.66
C GLU A 41 18.25 5.98 -1.49
N LEU A 42 18.13 5.65 -2.79
CA LEU A 42 17.13 6.22 -3.67
C LEU A 42 15.70 5.96 -3.17
N ILE A 43 15.40 4.73 -2.75
CA ILE A 43 14.10 4.36 -2.17
C ILE A 43 13.85 5.13 -0.88
N TYR A 44 14.84 5.20 0.02
CA TYR A 44 14.72 5.91 1.29
C TYR A 44 14.36 7.39 1.08
N GLU A 45 15.12 8.09 0.25
CA GLU A 45 14.90 9.51 -0.03
C GLU A 45 13.59 9.74 -0.79
N SER A 46 13.23 8.83 -1.71
CA SER A 46 11.94 8.89 -2.42
C SER A 46 10.76 8.72 -1.47
N LEU A 47 10.81 7.75 -0.54
CA LEU A 47 9.77 7.53 0.45
C LEU A 47 9.67 8.71 1.41
N LYS A 48 10.80 9.21 1.90
CA LYS A 48 10.85 10.39 2.77
C LYS A 48 10.22 11.61 2.09
N ARG A 49 10.50 11.82 0.80
CA ARG A 49 9.91 12.90 -0.01
C ARG A 49 8.43 12.69 -0.34
N ALA A 50 8.02 11.46 -0.63
CA ALA A 50 6.63 11.16 -0.99
C ALA A 50 5.69 11.14 0.23
N THR A 51 6.23 10.90 1.42
CA THR A 51 5.48 10.76 2.68
C THR A 51 5.23 12.09 3.38
N VAL A 52 5.26 13.20 2.64
CA VAL A 52 5.11 14.56 3.17
C VAL A 52 3.66 14.86 3.53
N THR A 53 3.49 15.63 4.60
CA THR A 53 2.24 15.91 5.30
C THR A 53 1.29 16.80 4.50
N GLN A 54 0.06 16.30 4.29
CA GLN A 54 -1.20 16.98 3.93
C GLN A 54 -1.29 17.77 2.60
N LYS A 55 -0.22 18.41 2.11
CA LYS A 55 -0.30 19.33 0.98
C LYS A 55 -0.29 18.64 -0.39
N ASP A 56 0.35 17.47 -0.49
CA ASP A 56 0.69 16.85 -1.78
C ASP A 56 -0.08 15.56 -2.09
N ILE A 57 -0.96 15.12 -1.17
CA ILE A 57 -1.79 13.93 -1.35
C ILE A 57 -3.26 14.39 -1.45
N PRO A 58 -3.89 14.28 -2.63
CA PRO A 58 -5.34 14.48 -2.77
C PRO A 58 -6.09 13.64 -1.75
N ASP A 59 -7.08 14.24 -1.09
CA ASP A 59 -7.89 13.57 -0.07
C ASP A 59 -7.12 13.04 1.15
N TYR A 60 -5.94 13.59 1.47
CA TYR A 60 -5.15 13.24 2.67
C TYR A 60 -5.96 13.25 3.97
N GLN A 61 -6.99 14.09 4.04
CA GLN A 61 -7.87 14.19 5.21
C GLN A 61 -8.69 12.92 5.43
N LEU A 62 -8.99 12.18 4.36
CA LEU A 62 -9.75 10.93 4.39
C LEU A 62 -8.91 9.72 4.83
N LEU A 63 -7.58 9.88 4.90
CA LEU A 63 -6.70 8.82 5.39
C LEU A 63 -6.82 8.64 6.90
N TRP A 64 -7.38 7.51 7.32
CA TRP A 64 -7.51 7.15 8.73
C TRP A 64 -6.14 6.96 9.39
N LYS A 65 -5.23 6.21 8.77
CA LYS A 65 -3.96 5.75 9.38
C LYS A 65 -2.73 6.34 8.67
N LYS A 66 -2.58 7.65 8.79
CA LYS A 66 -1.52 8.44 8.11
C LYS A 66 -0.09 8.02 8.45
N HIS A 67 0.11 7.34 9.59
CA HIS A 67 1.40 6.84 10.06
C HIS A 67 1.76 5.44 9.55
N ARG A 68 0.91 4.84 8.72
CA ARG A 68 1.10 3.47 8.20
C ARG A 68 0.85 3.47 6.70
N ILE A 69 1.89 3.20 5.93
CA ILE A 69 1.83 3.25 4.47
C ILE A 69 2.21 1.90 3.89
N TYR A 70 1.37 1.38 3.02
CA TYR A 70 1.74 0.24 2.19
C TYR A 70 2.57 0.72 1.00
N VAL A 71 3.57 -0.08 0.62
CA VAL A 71 4.38 0.13 -0.58
C VAL A 71 4.24 -1.09 -1.47
N LEU A 72 3.89 -0.87 -2.74
CA LEU A 72 3.87 -1.93 -3.75
C LEU A 72 5.29 -2.38 -4.06
N ASN A 73 5.52 -3.68 -4.17
CA ASN A 73 6.84 -4.25 -4.45
C ASN A 73 7.24 -4.25 -5.92
N GLU A 74 6.28 -4.16 -6.82
CA GLU A 74 6.47 -4.18 -8.27
C GLU A 74 6.92 -2.80 -8.79
N TYR A 75 7.92 -2.78 -9.67
CA TYR A 75 8.38 -1.60 -10.39
C TYR A 75 8.97 -1.96 -11.76
N GLN A 76 9.09 -0.98 -12.66
CA GLN A 76 9.79 -1.12 -13.95
C GLN A 76 11.20 -0.57 -13.86
N THR A 77 12.14 -1.14 -14.62
CA THR A 77 13.52 -0.62 -14.74
C THR A 77 13.73 0.23 -15.99
N ASP A 78 12.85 0.11 -16.97
CA ASP A 78 12.88 0.88 -18.21
C ASP A 78 11.52 1.52 -18.52
N LYS A 79 11.59 2.67 -19.20
CA LYS A 79 10.40 3.37 -19.69
C LYS A 79 10.13 2.94 -21.12
N THR A 80 9.49 1.78 -21.27
CA THR A 80 9.09 1.22 -22.57
C THR A 80 7.58 1.36 -22.77
N ASP A 81 7.18 1.64 -24.02
CA ASP A 81 5.80 1.51 -24.44
C ASP A 81 5.51 0.02 -24.63
N PHE A 82 4.87 -0.59 -23.64
CA PHE A 82 4.51 -2.00 -23.69
C PHE A 82 3.34 -2.20 -24.66
N VAL A 83 3.47 -3.17 -25.56
CA VAL A 83 2.45 -3.46 -26.59
C VAL A 83 1.29 -4.26 -25.99
N SER A 84 1.56 -5.04 -24.94
CA SER A 84 0.57 -5.84 -24.21
C SER A 84 0.76 -5.77 -22.67
N ILE A 85 -0.22 -6.29 -21.93
CA ILE A 85 -0.14 -6.44 -20.47
C ILE A 85 0.86 -7.54 -20.10
N GLU A 86 1.01 -8.55 -20.95
CA GLU A 86 1.98 -9.62 -20.80
C GLU A 86 3.40 -9.05 -20.84
N ASP A 87 3.73 -8.22 -21.84
CA ASP A 87 5.04 -7.54 -21.93
C ASP A 87 5.30 -6.65 -20.70
N TRP A 88 4.24 -5.99 -20.19
CA TRP A 88 4.33 -5.21 -18.96
C TRP A 88 4.66 -6.11 -17.75
N ASN A 89 4.02 -7.27 -17.63
CA ASN A 89 4.23 -8.16 -16.49
C ASN A 89 5.62 -8.83 -16.52
N GLU A 90 6.12 -9.19 -17.71
CA GLU A 90 7.43 -9.83 -17.88
C GLU A 90 8.61 -8.90 -17.55
N SER A 91 8.40 -7.59 -17.67
CA SER A 91 9.42 -6.57 -17.37
C SER A 91 9.45 -6.13 -15.91
N LEU A 92 8.51 -6.60 -15.09
CA LEU A 92 8.43 -6.23 -13.68
C LEU A 92 9.67 -6.71 -12.91
N SER A 93 10.27 -5.75 -12.22
CA SER A 93 11.22 -5.99 -11.16
C SER A 93 10.53 -5.89 -9.80
N PHE A 94 11.11 -6.54 -8.80
CA PHE A 94 10.51 -6.64 -7.47
C PHE A 94 11.47 -6.16 -6.40
N LEU A 95 10.99 -5.28 -5.53
CA LEU A 95 11.66 -4.93 -4.29
C LEU A 95 11.58 -6.10 -3.33
N ASN A 96 12.70 -6.39 -2.69
CA ASN A 96 12.76 -7.29 -1.56
C ASN A 96 12.33 -6.55 -0.30
N PRO A 97 11.88 -7.27 0.75
CA PRO A 97 11.61 -6.65 2.03
C PRO A 97 12.75 -5.74 2.48
N ASN A 98 14.01 -6.19 2.41
CA ASN A 98 15.18 -5.42 2.87
C ASN A 98 15.50 -4.16 2.06
N ASP A 99 14.86 -3.94 0.91
CA ASP A 99 15.08 -2.74 0.09
C ASP A 99 14.34 -1.52 0.64
N ILE A 100 13.32 -1.74 1.48
CA ILE A 100 12.49 -0.69 2.08
C ILE A 100 12.72 -0.60 3.60
N PRO A 101 12.95 0.59 4.19
CA PRO A 101 13.02 0.75 5.63
C PRO A 101 11.65 0.49 6.28
N ASN A 102 11.62 -0.18 7.43
CA ASN A 102 10.36 -0.41 8.16
C ASN A 102 9.76 0.90 8.71
N LYS A 103 10.59 1.93 8.90
CA LYS A 103 10.18 3.23 9.43
C LYS A 103 11.09 4.35 8.94
N ILE A 104 10.50 5.49 8.62
CA ILE A 104 11.21 6.78 8.48
C ILE A 104 10.45 7.75 9.39
N GLU A 105 11.16 8.37 10.34
CA GLU A 105 10.57 9.29 11.33
C GLU A 105 9.37 8.66 12.08
N SER A 106 8.16 9.20 11.92
CA SER A 106 6.92 8.72 12.55
C SER A 106 6.09 7.80 11.66
N VAL A 107 6.52 7.53 10.41
CA VAL A 107 5.76 6.74 9.44
C VAL A 107 6.37 5.36 9.29
N SER A 108 5.53 4.34 9.41
CA SER A 108 5.88 2.94 9.20
C SER A 108 5.49 2.51 7.78
N TYR A 109 6.36 1.74 7.14
CA TYR A 109 6.16 1.23 5.79
C TYR A 109 6.02 -0.29 5.78
N CYS A 110 5.17 -0.78 4.88
CA CYS A 110 4.93 -2.20 4.71
C CYS A 110 4.97 -2.57 3.23
N LEU A 111 5.97 -3.34 2.84
CA LEU A 111 6.06 -3.86 1.49
C LEU A 111 5.00 -4.95 1.26
N LYS A 112 4.26 -4.88 0.16
CA LYS A 112 3.20 -5.82 -0.22
C LYS A 112 3.14 -6.02 -1.73
N SER A 113 2.72 -7.21 -2.15
CA SER A 113 2.36 -7.46 -3.54
C SER A 113 1.00 -6.85 -3.89
N LYS A 114 0.75 -6.67 -5.19
CA LYS A 114 -0.56 -6.21 -5.69
C LYS A 114 -1.71 -7.09 -5.20
N GLU A 115 -1.50 -8.41 -5.19
CA GLU A 115 -2.48 -9.38 -4.71
C GLU A 115 -2.73 -9.23 -3.20
N GLU A 116 -1.68 -9.08 -2.39
CA GLU A 116 -1.82 -8.86 -0.95
C GLU A 116 -2.61 -7.59 -0.65
N LEU A 117 -2.33 -6.48 -1.34
CA LEU A 117 -3.05 -5.22 -1.15
C LEU A 117 -4.54 -5.37 -1.47
N GLN A 118 -4.88 -5.99 -2.61
CA GLN A 118 -6.27 -6.24 -2.96
C GLN A 118 -6.96 -7.16 -1.94
N ASN A 119 -6.26 -8.21 -1.48
CA ASN A 119 -6.77 -9.11 -0.45
C ASN A 119 -7.03 -8.37 0.88
N ILE A 120 -6.18 -7.42 1.26
CA ILE A 120 -6.40 -6.57 2.43
C ILE A 120 -7.64 -5.68 2.23
N ALA A 121 -7.76 -4.98 1.10
CA ALA A 121 -8.92 -4.13 0.80
C ALA A 121 -10.24 -4.94 0.77
N ASP A 122 -10.22 -6.12 0.16
CA ASP A 122 -11.39 -7.01 0.04
C ASP A 122 -11.76 -7.64 1.38
N ARG A 123 -10.81 -7.92 2.28
CA ARG A 123 -11.11 -8.48 3.62
C ARG A 123 -11.54 -7.42 4.62
N THR A 124 -10.98 -6.22 4.52
CA THR A 124 -11.28 -5.11 5.44
C THR A 124 -12.49 -4.29 5.01
N TRP A 125 -12.90 -4.39 3.73
CA TRP A 125 -13.93 -3.57 3.11
C TRP A 125 -13.57 -2.08 3.13
N GLU A 126 -12.28 -1.78 3.08
CA GLU A 126 -11.71 -0.43 3.12
C GLU A 126 -11.02 -0.12 1.79
N ASP A 127 -11.15 1.15 1.38
CA ASP A 127 -10.35 1.72 0.32
C ASP A 127 -9.20 2.47 0.98
N PHE A 128 -7.97 2.32 0.47
CA PHE A 128 -6.81 2.97 1.07
C PHE A 128 -5.75 3.34 0.02
N LEU A 129 -4.95 4.35 0.34
CA LEU A 129 -3.79 4.73 -0.46
C LEU A 129 -2.60 3.82 -0.16
N HIS A 130 -1.82 3.57 -1.20
CA HIS A 130 -0.50 2.98 -1.13
C HIS A 130 0.46 3.75 -2.03
N ILE A 131 1.75 3.65 -1.73
CA ILE A 131 2.82 4.15 -2.58
C ILE A 131 3.23 3.07 -3.57
N SER A 132 3.49 3.45 -4.82
CA SER A 132 4.06 2.57 -5.83
C SER A 132 5.23 3.26 -6.53
N PHE A 133 6.31 2.52 -6.76
CA PHE A 133 7.38 2.94 -7.66
C PHE A 133 7.06 2.42 -9.06
N SER A 134 6.60 3.29 -9.96
CA SER A 134 6.30 2.85 -11.33
C SER A 134 7.54 2.72 -12.20
N LEU A 135 8.65 3.40 -11.83
CA LEU A 135 9.96 3.28 -12.50
C LEU A 135 11.08 3.51 -11.48
N ILE A 136 12.09 2.64 -11.47
CA ILE A 136 13.37 2.85 -10.79
C ILE A 136 14.48 2.48 -11.77
N LYS A 137 15.26 3.48 -12.19
CA LYS A 137 16.37 3.31 -13.13
C LYS A 137 17.63 3.96 -12.60
N ILE A 138 18.73 3.20 -12.52
CA ILE A 138 20.04 3.69 -12.09
C ILE A 138 21.04 3.41 -13.22
N GLU A 139 21.55 4.47 -13.84
CA GLU A 139 22.46 4.42 -15.00
C GLU A 139 23.70 5.28 -14.72
N GLY A 140 24.80 4.62 -14.34
CA GLY A 140 26.04 5.31 -13.99
C GLY A 140 25.84 6.27 -12.82
N ASN A 141 25.92 7.58 -13.08
CA ASN A 141 25.75 8.64 -12.08
C ASN A 141 24.36 9.29 -12.10
N LYS A 142 23.38 8.70 -12.79
CA LYS A 142 22.01 9.22 -12.88
C LYS A 142 21.02 8.19 -12.34
N ALA A 143 20.07 8.68 -11.54
CA ALA A 143 18.93 7.91 -11.09
C ALA A 143 17.63 8.57 -11.54
N THR A 144 16.71 7.78 -12.09
CA THR A 144 15.34 8.20 -12.39
C THR A 144 14.39 7.37 -11.54
N VAL A 145 13.54 8.07 -10.78
CA VAL A 145 12.49 7.45 -9.98
C VAL A 145 11.16 8.08 -10.33
N LYS A 146 10.14 7.23 -10.53
CA LYS A 146 8.76 7.66 -10.61
C LYS A 146 7.99 7.01 -9.48
N ILE A 147 7.47 7.86 -8.59
CA ILE A 147 6.72 7.48 -7.40
C ILE A 147 5.30 8.05 -7.50
N ASP A 148 4.32 7.19 -7.26
CA ASP A 148 2.90 7.52 -7.38
C ASP A 148 2.17 7.10 -6.10
N ASN A 149 1.10 7.83 -5.75
CA ASN A 149 0.14 7.44 -4.73
C ASN A 149 -1.13 6.93 -5.43
N SER A 150 -1.50 5.68 -5.15
CA SER A 150 -2.62 5.02 -5.82
C SER A 150 -3.63 4.46 -4.81
N TRP A 151 -4.91 4.51 -5.16
CA TRP A 151 -5.97 3.90 -4.36
C TRP A 151 -6.12 2.41 -4.68
N VAL A 152 -6.19 1.59 -3.63
CA VAL A 152 -6.75 0.24 -3.73
C VAL A 152 -8.19 0.32 -3.26
N VAL A 153 -9.11 -0.11 -4.13
CA VAL A 153 -10.56 -0.07 -3.86
C VAL A 153 -11.05 -1.48 -3.59
N SER A 154 -11.76 -1.65 -2.47
CA SER A 154 -12.39 -2.91 -2.13
C SER A 154 -13.43 -3.29 -3.19
N LYS A 155 -13.46 -4.55 -3.62
CA LYS A 155 -14.52 -5.05 -4.53
C LYS A 155 -15.91 -4.90 -3.93
N HIS A 156 -16.03 -4.84 -2.60
CA HIS A 156 -17.28 -4.56 -1.91
C HIS A 156 -17.76 -3.11 -2.11
N ASN A 157 -16.84 -2.17 -2.33
CA ASN A 157 -17.14 -0.75 -2.56
C ASN A 157 -17.26 -0.40 -4.05
N LYS A 158 -16.78 -1.24 -4.98
CA LYS A 158 -16.88 -1.01 -6.44
C LYS A 158 -18.30 -0.71 -6.94
N LYS A 159 -19.35 -1.22 -6.27
CA LYS A 159 -20.75 -0.93 -6.62
C LYS A 159 -21.26 0.46 -6.21
N ARG A 160 -20.51 1.21 -5.38
CA ARG A 160 -20.88 2.57 -4.96
C ARG A 160 -20.35 3.66 -5.89
N TYR A 161 -19.40 3.33 -6.76
CA TYR A 161 -18.71 4.30 -7.64
C TYR A 161 -19.03 4.08 -9.13
N ILE A 162 -20.04 3.27 -9.44
CA ILE A 162 -20.60 3.07 -10.80
C ILE A 162 -22.04 3.57 -10.79
#